data_AF-A0A7L3TK07-F1
#
_entry.id   AF-A0A7L3TK07-F1
#
_cell.length_a   1.000
_cell.length_b   1.000
_cell.length_c   1.000
_cell.angle_alpha   90.00
_cell.angle_beta   90.00
_cell.angle_gamma   90.00
#
_symmetry.space_group_name_H-M   'P 1'
#
loop_
_entity.id
_entity.type
_entity.pdbx_description
1 polymer ?
#
loop_
_entity_poly.entity_id
_entity_poly.type
_entity_poly.pdbx_seq_one_letter_code
_entity_poly.pdbx_strand_id
1 'polypeptide(L)' 'ARCPVPRVQNGRIVSPRTTYRHKDTVTFECEPGYVLHGHRVVQCQLNNTWEPPVPVCEQGKCSNSALNVHSPL' A
#
# COMPACT_ATOMS: atom_id res chain seq x y z
N ALA A 1 -9.79 -20.27 -10.88
CA ALA A 1 -8.82 -20.01 -9.79
C ALA A 1 -8.86 -18.53 -9.43
N ARG A 2 -8.62 -18.21 -8.14
CA ARG A 2 -8.98 -16.94 -7.50
C ARG A 2 -7.98 -16.61 -6.38
N CYS A 3 -7.59 -15.34 -6.25
CA CYS A 3 -6.72 -14.92 -5.17
C CYS A 3 -7.51 -14.66 -3.88
N PRO A 4 -6.90 -14.87 -2.70
CA PRO A 4 -7.52 -14.50 -1.43
C PRO A 4 -7.69 -12.97 -1.36
N VAL A 5 -8.66 -12.50 -0.57
CA VAL A 5 -8.85 -11.06 -0.35
C VAL A 5 -7.59 -10.52 0.34
N PRO A 6 -6.86 -9.57 -0.27
CA PRO A 6 -5.64 -9.05 0.32
C PRO A 6 -5.96 -8.21 1.55
N ARG A 7 -5.10 -8.25 2.56
CA ARG A 7 -5.23 -7.47 3.79
C ARG A 7 -4.02 -6.55 3.90
N VAL A 8 -4.26 -5.25 4.02
CA VAL A 8 -3.23 -4.22 4.24
C VAL A 8 -3.37 -3.68 5.66
N GLN A 9 -2.26 -3.45 6.35
CA GLN A 9 -2.24 -2.82 7.67
C GLN A 9 -2.11 -1.31 7.52
N ASN A 10 -2.82 -0.53 8.35
CA ASN A 10 -2.83 0.95 8.34
C ASN A 10 -3.14 1.57 6.97
N GLY A 11 -3.97 0.87 6.20
CA GLY A 11 -4.39 1.24 4.86
C GLY A 11 -5.68 0.55 4.47
N ARG A 12 -6.13 0.83 3.25
CA ARG A 12 -7.35 0.28 2.66
C ARG A 12 -7.16 -0.07 1.19
N ILE A 13 -8.05 -0.91 0.70
CA ILE A 13 -8.20 -1.15 -0.73
C ILE A 13 -9.12 -0.06 -1.29
N VAL A 14 -8.71 0.62 -2.36
CA VAL A 14 -9.48 1.70 -3.00
C VAL A 14 -10.80 1.18 -3.58
N SER A 15 -10.79 -0.04 -4.13
CA SER A 15 -11.98 -0.69 -4.70
C SER A 15 -12.03 -2.16 -4.26
N PRO A 16 -12.54 -2.44 -3.04
CA PRO A 16 -12.60 -3.80 -2.53
C PRO A 16 -13.65 -4.62 -3.28
N ARG A 17 -13.28 -5.83 -3.69
CA ARG A 17 -14.18 -6.83 -4.29
C ARG A 17 -14.28 -8.06 -3.39
N THR A 18 -15.40 -8.76 -3.50
CA THR A 18 -15.63 -10.05 -2.83
C THR A 18 -14.90 -11.21 -3.51
N THR A 19 -14.47 -11.05 -4.76
CA THR A 19 -13.74 -12.08 -5.51
C THR A 19 -12.76 -11.43 -6.49
N TYR A 20 -11.53 -11.95 -6.52
CA TYR A 20 -10.47 -11.54 -7.44
C TYR A 20 -10.08 -12.70 -8.35
N ARG A 21 -10.18 -12.48 -9.66
CA ARG A 21 -9.78 -13.42 -10.70
C ARG A 21 -8.33 -13.21 -11.09
N HIS A 22 -7.74 -14.18 -11.76
CA HIS A 22 -6.41 -14.02 -12.33
C HIS A 22 -6.36 -12.82 -13.27
N LYS A 23 -5.25 -12.08 -13.21
CA LYS A 23 -5.01 -10.79 -13.86
C LYS A 23 -5.78 -9.61 -13.28
N ASP A 24 -6.67 -9.80 -12.30
CA ASP A 24 -7.30 -8.67 -11.61
C ASP A 24 -6.24 -7.88 -10.82
N THR A 25 -6.36 -6.56 -10.85
CA THR A 25 -5.48 -5.65 -10.12
C THR A 25 -6.19 -5.00 -8.96
N VAL A 26 -5.47 -4.80 -7.87
CA VAL A 26 -5.98 -4.18 -6.64
C VAL A 26 -5.09 -3.01 -6.26
N THR A 27 -5.71 -1.87 -6.01
CA THR A 27 -5.02 -0.65 -5.59
C THR A 27 -5.18 -0.44 -4.09
N PHE A 28 -4.06 -0.20 -3.42
CA PHE A 28 -3.99 0.13 -2.00
C PHE A 28 -3.74 1.61 -1.80
N GLU A 29 -4.29 2.10 -0.70
CA GLU A 29 -4.15 3.48 -0.23
C GLU A 29 -3.91 3.44 1.28
N CYS A 30 -2.88 4.15 1.74
CA CYS A 30 -2.57 4.22 3.16
C CYS A 30 -3.42 5.28 3.85
N GLU A 31 -3.66 5.08 5.15
CA GLU A 31 -4.34 6.10 5.95
C GLU A 31 -3.49 7.38 6.08
N PRO A 32 -4.12 8.54 6.33
CA PRO A 32 -3.40 9.79 6.51
C PRO A 32 -2.33 9.69 7.62
N GLY A 33 -1.10 10.09 7.31
CA GLY A 33 0.04 9.95 8.22
C GLY A 33 0.83 8.65 8.05
N TYR A 34 0.39 7.74 7.18
CA TYR A 34 1.12 6.54 6.79
C TYR A 34 1.64 6.67 5.36
N VAL A 35 2.81 6.08 5.11
CA VAL A 35 3.50 6.05 3.83
C VAL A 35 3.45 4.63 3.28
N LEU A 36 3.06 4.51 2.01
CA LEU A 36 3.00 3.23 1.32
C LEU A 36 4.40 2.72 1.00
N HIS A 37 4.79 1.62 1.63
CA HIS A 37 6.03 0.92 1.35
C HIS A 37 5.76 -0.27 0.42
N GLY A 38 6.39 -0.26 -0.76
CA GLY A 38 6.18 -1.26 -1.81
C GLY A 38 5.32 -0.74 -2.97
N HIS A 39 4.48 -1.62 -3.54
CA HIS A 39 3.71 -1.31 -4.74
C HIS A 39 2.26 -0.98 -4.41
N ARG A 40 1.80 0.19 -4.89
CA ARG A 40 0.39 0.60 -4.70
C ARG A 40 -0.60 -0.30 -5.43
N VAL A 41 -0.20 -0.91 -6.54
CA VAL A 41 -1.03 -1.82 -7.34
C VAL A 41 -0.38 -3.20 -7.33
N VAL A 42 -1.19 -4.21 -7.00
CA VAL A 42 -0.80 -5.61 -7.09
C VAL A 42 -1.70 -6.33 -8.07
N GLN A 43 -1.22 -7.44 -8.65
CA GLN A 43 -1.99 -8.25 -9.58
C GLN A 43 -2.14 -9.68 -9.08
N CYS A 44 -3.35 -10.23 -9.23
CA CYS A 44 -3.63 -11.62 -8.92
C CYS A 44 -3.00 -12.52 -9.98
N GLN A 45 -2.00 -13.30 -9.59
CA GLN A 45 -1.29 -14.21 -10.46
C GLN A 45 -2.02 -15.53 -10.66
N LEU A 46 -1.62 -16.26 -11.69
CA LEU A 46 -2.15 -17.59 -12.02
C LEU A 46 -1.89 -18.63 -10.91
N ASN A 47 -0.91 -18.38 -10.03
CA ASN A 47 -0.61 -19.24 -8.87
C ASN A 47 -1.48 -18.94 -7.64
N ASN A 48 -2.47 -18.04 -7.76
CA ASN A 48 -3.33 -17.56 -6.67
C ASN A 48 -2.63 -16.68 -5.62
N THR A 49 -1.48 -16.08 -5.96
CA THR A 49 -0.80 -15.08 -5.13
C THR A 49 -0.90 -13.68 -5.71
N TRP A 50 -0.62 -12.70 -4.86
CA TRP A 50 -0.54 -11.30 -5.25
C TRP A 50 0.90 -10.95 -5.57
N GLU A 51 1.14 -10.52 -6.81
CA GLU A 51 2.46 -10.06 -7.24
C GLU A 51 2.33 -8.71 -7.94
N PRO A 52 3.14 -7.70 -7.56
CA PRO A 52 4.06 -7.70 -6.40
C PRO A 52 3.35 -7.95 -5.05
N PRO A 53 4.08 -8.31 -3.97
CA PRO A 53 3.49 -8.60 -2.67
C PRO A 53 2.70 -7.40 -2.13
N VAL A 54 1.70 -7.70 -1.29
CA VAL A 54 0.82 -6.68 -0.68
C VAL A 54 1.67 -5.63 0.06
N PRO A 55 1.49 -4.34 -0.22
CA PRO A 55 2.29 -3.28 0.40
C PRO A 55 1.98 -3.13 1.89
N VAL A 56 2.90 -2.49 2.61
CA VAL A 56 2.72 -2.15 4.03
C VAL A 56 2.63 -0.64 4.15
N CYS A 57 1.65 -0.16 4.91
CA CYS A 57 1.58 1.25 5.27
C CYS A 57 2.34 1.45 6.57
N GLU A 58 3.55 1.96 6.45
CA GLU A 58 4.38 2.30 7.59
C GLU A 58 4.05 3.71 8.04
N GLN A 59 4.09 3.98 9.34
CA GLN A 59 3.86 5.33 9.83
C GLN A 59 4.94 6.21 9.20
N GLY A 60 4.50 7.19 8.41
CA GLY A 60 5.43 8.18 7.90
C GLY A 60 6.06 8.79 9.12
N LYS A 61 7.39 8.70 9.24
CA LYS A 61 8.06 9.57 10.21
C LYS A 61 7.55 10.95 9.86
N CYS A 62 6.81 11.56 10.79
CA CYS A 62 6.48 12.95 10.68
C CYS A 62 7.85 13.61 10.54
N SER A 63 8.21 13.96 9.31
CA SER A 63 9.33 14.82 9.09
C SER A 63 8.79 16.15 9.52
N ASN A 64 8.83 16.36 10.83
CA ASN A 64 9.13 17.65 11.41
C ASN A 64 10.54 18.05 10.94
N SER A 65 10.84 17.99 9.64
CA SER A 65 11.86 18.79 8.99
C SER A 65 11.27 20.17 8.77
N ALA A 66 10.92 20.79 9.89
CA ALA A 66 10.80 22.23 10.01
C ALA A 66 11.52 22.62 11.30
N LEU A 67 12.80 22.22 11.44
CA LEU A 67 13.72 22.88 12.36
C LEU A 67 15.18 22.63 11.95
N ASN A 68 15.59 23.25 10.84
CA ASN A 68 16.68 24.21 10.99
C ASN A 68 16.07 25.58 10.63
N VAL A 69 15.60 26.26 11.66
CA VAL A 69 15.44 27.71 11.63
C VAL A 69 16.82 28.27 11.98
N HIS A 70 17.38 29.06 11.07
CA HIS A 70 18.62 29.83 11.20
C HIS A 70 19.93 29.05 11.46
N SER A 71 20.83 29.10 10.48
CA SER A 71 22.20 29.53 10.76
C SER A 71 22.65 30.49 9.65
N PRO A 72 22.76 31.79 9.93
CA PRO A 72 23.41 32.73 9.04
C PRO A 72 24.93 32.52 9.07
N LEU A 73 25.51 32.32 7.90
CA LEU A 73 26.86 32.76 7.56
C LEU A 73 26.80 33.44 6.20
#